data_AF-A0A1M5LKQ3-F1
#
_entry.id   AF-A0A1M5LKQ3-F1
#
_cell.length_a   1.000
_cell.length_b   1.000
_cell.length_c   1.000
_cell.angle_alpha   90.00
_cell.angle_beta   90.00
_cell.angle_gamma   90.00
#
_symmetry.space_group_name_H-M   'P 1'
#
loop_
_entity.id
_entity.type
_entity.pdbx_description
1 polymer ?
#
loop_
_entity_poly.entity_id
_entity_poly.type
_entity_poly.pdbx_seq_one_letter_code
_entity_poly.pdbx_strand_id
1 'polypeptide(L)'
;MAKIERITFEKISRYFENLYFVDLFFDENSKSFEFIKSCNDIKYFIRITYFLDKGKISLNSRIPYYIFSNKVNCILEKFTYTKGVYEDTLLAFPNYNKNIDDETLNQLKNLPIQTEEDFQVALGIIATHIETYVLPFFAKVPNLQTINDEVINKVPQQDYTEFIKGRTTYKVLIIMKLCHNTKYDEFKNWALDAYEKEIPKNPEKWTEALADLKSLVMYLESGQYHECLTLKE
;
A
#
# COMPACT_ATOMS: atom_id res chain seq x y z
N MET A 1 12.50 18.40 -18.28
CA MET A 1 13.10 17.12 -17.86
C MET A 1 14.62 17.27 -17.78
N ALA A 2 15.22 17.14 -16.60
CA ALA A 2 16.67 17.12 -16.50
C ALA A 2 17.18 15.73 -16.92
N LYS A 3 18.15 15.68 -17.85
CA LYS A 3 18.73 14.43 -18.40
C LYS A 3 19.14 13.42 -17.32
N ILE A 4 19.54 13.90 -16.14
CA ILE A 4 20.03 13.09 -15.02
C ILE A 4 18.92 12.27 -14.33
N GLU A 5 17.70 12.79 -14.22
CA GLU A 5 16.58 12.10 -13.56
C GLU A 5 16.20 10.85 -14.35
N ARG A 6 16.04 11.01 -15.66
CA ARG A 6 15.67 9.92 -16.57
C ARG A 6 16.72 8.83 -16.64
N ILE A 7 18.00 9.20 -16.71
CA ILE A 7 19.11 8.22 -16.68
C ILE A 7 19.10 7.45 -15.36
N THR A 8 18.87 8.14 -14.24
CA THR A 8 18.80 7.51 -12.91
C THR A 8 17.63 6.54 -12.84
N PHE A 9 16.44 6.95 -13.30
CA PHE A 9 15.27 6.09 -13.40
C PHE A 9 15.56 4.85 -14.24
N GLU A 10 16.05 5.00 -15.47
CA GLU A 10 16.33 3.89 -16.39
C GLU A 10 17.28 2.85 -15.77
N LYS A 11 18.28 3.28 -14.99
CA LYS A 11 19.21 2.36 -14.33
C LYS A 11 18.60 1.67 -13.11
N ILE A 12 17.86 2.38 -12.27
CA ILE A 12 17.16 1.78 -11.11
C ILE A 12 16.09 0.80 -11.62
N SER A 13 15.38 1.14 -12.69
CA SER A 13 14.39 0.28 -13.34
C SER A 13 14.96 -1.09 -13.71
N ARG A 14 16.17 -1.16 -14.28
CA ARG A 14 16.83 -2.45 -14.61
C ARG A 14 17.03 -3.34 -13.40
N TYR A 15 17.34 -2.76 -12.23
CA TYR A 15 17.46 -3.53 -10.99
C TYR A 15 16.11 -4.13 -10.59
N PHE A 16 15.03 -3.33 -10.63
CA PHE A 16 13.69 -3.79 -10.26
C PHE A 16 13.07 -4.77 -11.29
N GLU A 17 13.39 -4.63 -12.58
CA GLU A 17 13.02 -5.59 -13.63
C GLU A 17 13.58 -6.98 -13.32
N ASN A 18 14.85 -7.07 -12.86
CA ASN A 18 15.46 -8.33 -12.45
C ASN A 18 14.78 -8.97 -11.21
N LEU A 19 14.03 -8.18 -10.44
CA LEU A 19 13.21 -8.63 -9.32
C LEU A 19 11.74 -8.90 -9.71
N TYR A 20 11.45 -8.86 -11.02
CA TYR A 20 10.14 -9.05 -11.63
C TYR A 20 9.11 -7.96 -11.30
N PHE A 21 9.55 -6.74 -11.00
CA PHE A 21 8.68 -5.57 -11.05
C PHE A 21 8.63 -5.12 -12.50
N VAL A 22 7.42 -5.02 -13.06
CA VAL A 22 7.21 -4.83 -14.51
C VAL A 22 6.48 -3.54 -14.83
N ASP A 23 5.67 -3.01 -13.91
CA ASP A 23 5.10 -1.68 -14.08
C ASP A 23 6.00 -0.67 -13.37
N LEU A 24 6.66 0.17 -14.16
CA LEU A 24 7.69 1.11 -13.71
C LEU A 24 7.25 2.51 -14.09
N PHE A 25 7.05 3.37 -13.09
CA PHE A 25 6.56 4.73 -13.31
C PHE A 25 7.56 5.76 -12.82
N PHE A 26 7.62 6.86 -13.56
CA PHE A 26 8.34 8.05 -13.18
C PHE A 26 7.35 9.19 -13.05
N ASP A 27 7.19 9.70 -11.83
CA ASP A 27 6.32 10.84 -11.56
C ASP A 27 7.16 12.08 -11.20
N GLU A 28 7.24 12.99 -12.16
CA GLU A 28 7.93 14.27 -12.02
C GLU A 28 7.31 15.16 -10.92
N ASN A 29 5.99 15.08 -10.73
CA ASN A 29 5.27 15.94 -9.78
C ASN A 29 5.57 15.53 -8.34
N SER A 30 5.53 14.23 -8.06
CA SER A 30 5.89 13.69 -6.74
C SER A 30 7.39 13.45 -6.57
N LYS A 31 8.19 13.68 -7.62
CA LYS A 31 9.63 13.37 -7.68
C LYS A 31 9.91 11.96 -7.20
N SER A 32 9.28 10.99 -7.87
CA SER A 32 9.37 9.60 -7.46
C SER A 32 9.52 8.62 -8.61
N PHE A 33 10.17 7.50 -8.29
CA PHE A 33 10.24 6.29 -9.09
C PHE A 33 9.37 5.24 -8.39
N GLU A 34 8.45 4.64 -9.13
CA GLU A 34 7.51 3.66 -8.59
C GLU A 34 7.67 2.34 -9.33
N PHE A 35 7.67 1.25 -8.57
CA PHE A 35 7.91 -0.09 -9.06
C PHE A 35 6.79 -0.99 -8.55
N ILE A 36 6.06 -1.63 -9.47
CA ILE A 36 4.92 -2.48 -9.14
C ILE A 36 5.13 -3.89 -9.69
N LYS A 37 4.79 -4.87 -8.85
CA LYS A 37 4.80 -6.29 -9.17
C LYS A 37 3.46 -6.91 -8.78
N SER A 38 2.77 -7.50 -9.75
CA SER A 38 1.55 -8.28 -9.48
C SER A 38 1.91 -9.65 -8.87
N CYS A 39 1.14 -10.09 -7.89
CA CYS A 39 1.25 -11.40 -7.27
C CYS A 39 -0.15 -11.89 -6.87
N ASN A 40 -0.69 -12.87 -7.60
CA ASN A 40 -2.08 -13.31 -7.41
C ASN A 40 -3.06 -12.12 -7.41
N ASP A 41 -3.87 -11.97 -6.37
CA ASP A 41 -4.88 -10.92 -6.25
C ASP A 41 -4.42 -9.64 -5.53
N ILE A 42 -3.10 -9.50 -5.40
CA ILE A 42 -2.45 -8.33 -4.81
C ILE A 42 -1.32 -7.80 -5.70
N LYS A 43 -0.87 -6.59 -5.40
CA LYS A 43 0.27 -5.92 -6.01
C LYS A 43 1.23 -5.44 -4.94
N TYR A 44 2.51 -5.69 -5.15
CA TYR A 44 3.60 -5.13 -4.38
C TYR A 44 4.03 -3.82 -5.00
N PHE A 45 4.22 -2.81 -4.19
CA PHE A 45 4.59 -1.47 -4.63
C PHE A 45 5.78 -0.98 -3.82
N ILE A 46 6.75 -0.38 -4.50
CA ILE A 46 7.90 0.28 -3.92
C ILE A 46 8.00 1.67 -4.54
N ARG A 47 8.20 2.69 -3.71
CA ARG A 47 8.47 4.07 -4.16
C ARG A 47 9.82 4.53 -3.67
N ILE A 48 10.62 5.08 -4.58
CA ILE A 48 11.85 5.79 -4.27
C ILE A 48 11.62 7.26 -4.62
N THR A 49 11.65 8.14 -3.61
CA THR A 49 11.56 9.58 -3.86
C THR A 49 12.97 10.16 -4.02
N TYR A 50 13.07 11.23 -4.80
CA TYR A 50 14.34 11.91 -5.03
C TYR A 50 14.20 13.42 -4.89
N PHE A 51 15.33 14.08 -4.67
CA PHE A 51 15.44 15.52 -4.58
C PHE A 51 16.47 16.01 -5.59
N LEU A 52 16.24 17.22 -6.08
CA LEU A 52 17.17 17.92 -6.95
C LEU A 52 17.76 19.11 -6.19
N ASP A 53 19.09 19.16 -6.10
CA ASP A 53 19.82 20.33 -5.60
C ASP A 53 20.95 20.68 -6.58
N LYS A 54 20.93 21.91 -7.11
CA LYS A 54 21.94 22.45 -8.04
C LYS A 54 22.30 21.50 -9.19
N GLY A 55 21.30 20.82 -9.77
CA GLY A 55 21.48 19.87 -10.89
C GLY A 55 21.96 18.47 -10.49
N LYS A 56 22.03 18.18 -9.18
CA LYS A 56 22.39 16.87 -8.63
C LYS A 56 21.13 16.18 -8.11
N ILE A 57 21.09 14.86 -8.25
CA ILE A 57 20.00 14.03 -7.72
C ILE A 57 20.44 13.37 -6.41
N SER A 58 19.58 13.38 -5.41
CA SER A 58 19.77 12.64 -4.15
C SER A 58 18.53 11.80 -3.90
N LEU A 59 18.71 10.55 -3.50
CA LEU A 59 17.60 9.64 -3.21
C LEU A 59 17.22 9.77 -1.74
N ASN A 60 15.93 9.64 -1.44
CA ASN A 60 15.44 9.72 -0.08
C ASN A 60 15.85 8.48 0.72
N SER A 61 16.19 8.67 1.99
CA SER A 61 16.48 7.58 2.93
C SER A 61 15.25 6.83 3.39
N ARG A 62 14.05 7.25 2.98
CA ARG A 62 12.81 6.53 3.19
C ARG A 62 12.34 5.97 1.86
N ILE A 63 12.23 4.65 1.80
CA ILE A 63 11.68 3.91 0.66
C ILE A 63 10.34 3.31 1.11
N PRO A 64 9.20 3.98 0.85
CA PRO A 64 7.92 3.39 1.16
C PRO A 64 7.64 2.16 0.29
N TYR A 65 7.08 1.14 0.92
CA TYR A 65 6.62 -0.07 0.24
C TYR A 65 5.28 -0.51 0.85
N TYR A 66 4.39 -1.00 -0.02
CA TYR A 66 3.00 -1.27 0.31
C TYR A 66 2.48 -2.49 -0.46
N ILE A 67 1.40 -3.07 0.04
CA ILE A 67 0.63 -4.10 -0.67
C ILE A 67 -0.74 -3.53 -0.99
N PHE A 68 -1.14 -3.65 -2.25
CA PHE A 68 -2.45 -3.25 -2.76
C PHE A 68 -3.23 -4.49 -3.19
N SER A 69 -4.56 -4.45 -3.10
CA SER A 69 -5.43 -5.37 -3.81
C SER A 69 -6.34 -4.59 -4.74
N ASN A 70 -6.30 -4.92 -6.04
CA ASN A 70 -7.19 -4.34 -7.04
C ASN A 70 -8.66 -4.62 -6.71
N LYS A 71 -8.96 -5.82 -6.20
CA LYS A 71 -10.31 -6.22 -5.81
C LYS A 71 -10.82 -5.34 -4.65
N VAL A 72 -10.00 -5.15 -3.62
CA VAL A 72 -10.35 -4.29 -2.48
C VAL A 72 -10.54 -2.85 -2.93
N ASN A 73 -9.60 -2.30 -3.72
CA ASN A 73 -9.67 -0.92 -4.18
C ASN A 73 -10.85 -0.68 -5.14
N CYS A 74 -11.15 -1.59 -6.07
CA CYS A 74 -12.32 -1.46 -6.95
C CYS A 74 -13.63 -1.37 -6.15
N ILE A 75 -13.77 -2.16 -5.08
CA ILE A 75 -14.95 -2.09 -4.22
C ILE A 75 -14.94 -0.78 -3.42
N LEU A 76 -13.79 -0.41 -2.85
CA LEU A 76 -13.65 0.78 -2.02
C LEU A 76 -13.97 2.07 -2.80
N GLU A 77 -13.50 2.19 -4.04
CA GLU A 77 -13.70 3.37 -4.90
C GLU A 77 -15.18 3.71 -5.18
N LYS A 78 -16.10 2.75 -5.00
CA LYS A 78 -17.55 2.98 -5.14
C LYS A 78 -18.16 3.74 -3.96
N PHE A 79 -17.48 3.74 -2.81
CA PHE A 79 -17.97 4.32 -1.55
C PHE A 79 -17.04 5.39 -0.98
N THR A 80 -15.96 5.71 -1.67
CA THR A 80 -15.03 6.77 -1.27
C THR A 80 -14.98 7.85 -2.33
N TYR A 81 -14.96 9.11 -1.88
CA TYR A 81 -15.00 10.29 -2.74
C TYR A 81 -13.83 10.42 -3.75
N THR A 82 -12.74 9.68 -3.58
CA THR A 82 -11.53 9.84 -4.39
C THR A 82 -11.40 8.72 -5.42
N LYS A 83 -12.12 8.85 -6.54
CA LYS A 83 -11.93 7.97 -7.71
C LYS A 83 -10.47 8.02 -8.17
N GLY A 84 -9.86 6.85 -8.38
CA GLY A 84 -8.48 6.73 -8.86
C GLY A 84 -7.41 6.85 -7.78
N VAL A 85 -7.78 6.93 -6.50
CA VAL A 85 -6.82 6.83 -5.39
C VAL A 85 -6.78 5.40 -4.90
N TYR A 86 -5.71 4.70 -5.29
CA TYR A 86 -5.39 3.39 -4.74
C TYR A 86 -4.96 3.56 -3.29
N GLU A 87 -5.72 2.99 -2.36
CA GLU A 87 -5.30 2.92 -0.97
C GLU A 87 -4.58 1.60 -0.68
N ASP A 88 -3.51 1.70 0.14
CA ASP A 88 -2.77 0.53 0.61
C ASP A 88 -3.73 -0.46 1.29
N THR A 89 -3.65 -1.73 0.92
CA THR A 89 -4.42 -2.81 1.55
C THR A 89 -3.73 -3.32 2.81
N LEU A 90 -2.40 -3.40 2.79
CA LEU A 90 -1.59 -3.75 3.94
C LEU A 90 -0.33 -2.87 4.00
N LEU A 91 -0.10 -2.29 5.18
CA LEU A 91 0.99 -1.36 5.45
C LEU A 91 2.11 -1.96 6.29
N ALA A 92 1.76 -2.90 7.17
CA ALA A 92 2.66 -3.61 8.07
C ALA A 92 2.10 -5.01 8.29
N PHE A 93 2.95 -5.95 8.67
CA PHE A 93 2.54 -7.32 9.01
C PHE A 93 2.82 -7.59 10.48
N PRO A 94 2.00 -8.36 11.20
CA PRO A 94 2.24 -8.67 12.61
C PRO A 94 3.61 -9.31 12.82
N ASN A 95 4.32 -8.84 13.85
CA ASN A 95 5.70 -9.23 14.15
C ASN A 95 6.71 -8.93 13.00
N TYR A 96 6.32 -8.14 12.02
CA TYR A 96 7.20 -7.60 11.00
C TYR A 96 7.43 -6.12 11.30
N ASN A 97 8.61 -5.82 11.85
CA ASN A 97 8.91 -4.48 12.34
C ASN A 97 9.07 -3.51 11.16
N LYS A 98 8.09 -2.64 10.96
CA LYS A 98 8.14 -1.58 9.94
C LYS A 98 9.12 -0.46 10.30
N ASN A 99 9.48 -0.35 11.59
CA ASN A 99 10.47 0.59 12.09
C ASN A 99 11.87 -0.01 11.91
N ILE A 100 12.26 -0.23 10.67
CA ILE A 100 13.68 -0.35 10.38
C ILE A 100 14.13 1.08 10.15
N ASP A 101 14.58 1.72 11.23
CA ASP A 101 15.52 2.83 11.11
C ASP A 101 16.79 2.23 10.52
N ASP A 102 16.80 2.09 9.19
CA ASP A 102 17.89 1.44 8.51
C ASP A 102 19.03 2.43 8.46
N GLU A 103 20.01 2.29 9.35
CA GLU A 103 21.28 3.02 9.27
C GLU A 103 21.86 2.93 7.85
N THR A 104 21.60 1.84 7.12
CA THR A 104 21.96 1.65 5.72
C THR A 104 21.31 2.68 4.80
N LEU A 105 19.99 2.90 4.89
CA LEU A 105 19.31 3.91 4.06
C LEU A 105 19.66 5.34 4.46
N ASN A 106 20.03 5.59 5.73
CA ASN A 106 20.49 6.90 6.17
C ASN A 106 21.77 7.35 5.42
N GLN A 107 22.55 6.42 4.87
CA GLN A 107 23.72 6.73 4.03
C GLN A 107 23.34 7.45 2.73
N LEU A 108 22.10 7.30 2.23
CA LEU A 108 21.61 8.00 1.02
C LEU A 108 21.51 9.51 1.22
N LYS A 109 21.29 10.00 2.46
CA LYS A 109 21.06 11.43 2.74
C LYS A 109 22.23 12.32 2.32
N ASN A 110 23.44 11.77 2.35
CA ASN A 110 24.68 12.49 2.08
C ASN A 110 25.32 12.10 0.75
N LEU A 111 24.60 11.40 -0.13
CA LEU A 111 25.12 10.85 -1.39
C LEU A 111 24.44 11.49 -2.62
N PRO A 112 24.85 12.70 -3.04
CA PRO A 112 24.40 13.28 -4.29
C PRO A 112 25.02 12.54 -5.48
N ILE A 113 24.19 11.91 -6.29
CA ILE A 113 24.61 11.10 -7.45
C ILE A 113 25.07 12.05 -8.58
N GLN A 114 26.36 11.98 -8.91
CA GLN A 114 26.97 12.76 -9.99
C GLN A 114 27.77 11.88 -10.96
N THR A 115 28.35 10.80 -10.46
CA THR A 115 29.17 9.86 -11.21
C THR A 115 28.50 8.49 -11.29
N GLU A 116 29.05 7.61 -12.13
CA GLU A 116 28.65 6.20 -12.14
C GLU A 116 28.92 5.52 -10.80
N GLU A 117 30.06 5.84 -10.16
CA GLU A 117 30.45 5.27 -8.88
C GLU A 117 29.45 5.64 -7.78
N ASP A 118 29.04 6.92 -7.69
CA ASP A 118 28.01 7.37 -6.75
C ASP A 118 26.70 6.60 -6.96
N PHE A 119 26.34 6.38 -8.23
CA PHE A 119 25.13 5.63 -8.58
C PHE A 119 25.22 4.17 -8.13
N GLN A 120 26.36 3.49 -8.36
CA GLN A 120 26.53 2.10 -7.94
C GLN A 120 26.50 1.96 -6.41
N VAL A 121 27.07 2.91 -5.67
CA VAL A 121 26.98 2.96 -4.20
C VAL A 121 25.52 3.14 -3.76
N ALA A 122 24.80 4.11 -4.34
CA ALA A 122 23.40 4.35 -4.02
C ALA A 122 22.53 3.12 -4.33
N LEU A 123 22.76 2.47 -5.47
CA LEU A 123 22.05 1.25 -5.87
C LEU A 123 22.35 0.10 -4.91
N GLY A 124 23.60 -0.08 -4.47
CA GLY A 124 23.97 -1.11 -3.50
C GLY A 124 23.27 -0.94 -2.15
N ILE A 125 23.14 0.31 -1.68
CA ILE A 125 22.39 0.65 -0.45
C ILE A 125 20.90 0.30 -0.61
N ILE A 126 20.30 0.70 -1.73
CA ILE A 126 18.90 0.38 -2.04
C ILE A 126 18.70 -1.12 -2.14
N ALA A 127 19.55 -1.81 -2.89
CA ALA A 127 19.44 -3.24 -3.10
C ALA A 127 19.50 -4.02 -1.78
N THR A 128 20.47 -3.66 -0.92
CA THR A 128 20.60 -4.24 0.43
C THR A 128 19.32 -4.08 1.24
N HIS A 129 18.72 -2.89 1.25
CA HIS A 129 17.45 -2.65 1.97
C HIS A 129 16.29 -3.47 1.38
N ILE A 130 16.16 -3.47 0.05
CA ILE A 130 15.10 -4.20 -0.65
C ILE A 130 15.20 -5.70 -0.40
N GLU A 131 16.39 -6.28 -0.53
CA GLU A 131 16.62 -7.72 -0.36
C GLU A 131 16.51 -8.18 1.09
N THR A 132 17.00 -7.37 2.04
CA THR A 132 17.01 -7.74 3.47
C THR A 132 15.63 -7.61 4.10
N TYR A 133 14.84 -6.62 3.70
CA TYR A 133 13.61 -6.26 4.38
C TYR A 133 12.39 -6.37 3.45
N VAL A 134 12.38 -5.62 2.35
CA VAL A 134 11.17 -5.43 1.54
C VAL A 134 10.71 -6.73 0.85
N LEU A 135 11.62 -7.46 0.20
CA LEU A 135 11.26 -8.73 -0.46
C LEU A 135 10.80 -9.80 0.54
N PRO A 136 11.47 -10.01 1.70
CA PRO A 136 10.96 -10.91 2.74
C PRO A 136 9.59 -10.51 3.28
N PHE A 137 9.28 -9.21 3.40
CA PHE A 137 7.94 -8.74 3.76
C PHE A 137 6.90 -9.18 2.72
N PHE A 138 7.14 -8.88 1.44
CA PHE A 138 6.24 -9.26 0.37
C PHE A 138 6.05 -10.79 0.26
N ALA A 139 7.13 -11.56 0.42
CA ALA A 139 7.05 -13.01 0.38
C ALA A 139 6.13 -13.61 1.47
N LYS A 140 5.95 -12.92 2.60
CA LYS A 140 5.01 -13.33 3.66
C LYS A 140 3.56 -13.07 3.33
N VAL A 141 3.25 -12.30 2.28
CA VAL A 141 1.88 -11.90 1.96
C VAL A 141 1.62 -12.19 0.48
N PRO A 142 1.50 -13.46 0.05
CA PRO A 142 1.33 -13.82 -1.36
C PRO A 142 -0.05 -13.51 -1.94
N ASN A 143 -1.06 -13.25 -1.12
CA ASN A 143 -2.46 -13.04 -1.54
C ASN A 143 -3.27 -12.38 -0.42
N LEU A 144 -4.51 -12.01 -0.76
CA LEU A 144 -5.44 -11.39 0.19
C LEU A 144 -5.79 -12.29 1.39
N GLN A 145 -5.89 -13.61 1.17
CA GLN A 145 -6.17 -14.59 2.23
C GLN A 145 -5.13 -14.53 3.35
N THR A 146 -3.87 -14.25 3.01
CA THR A 146 -2.81 -14.13 4.00
C THR A 146 -3.03 -12.94 4.93
N ILE A 147 -3.53 -11.81 4.40
CA ILE A 147 -3.91 -10.64 5.22
C ILE A 147 -5.07 -11.02 6.16
N ASN A 148 -6.06 -11.76 5.65
CA ASN A 148 -7.17 -12.25 6.46
C ASN A 148 -6.69 -13.14 7.62
N ASP A 149 -5.82 -14.10 7.34
CA ASP A 149 -5.42 -15.13 8.30
C ASP A 149 -4.39 -14.63 9.32
N GLU A 150 -3.50 -13.75 8.90
CA GLU A 150 -2.39 -13.30 9.75
C GLU A 150 -2.67 -11.98 10.44
N VAL A 151 -3.48 -11.10 9.83
CA VAL A 151 -3.86 -9.81 10.43
C VAL A 151 -5.23 -9.93 11.08
N ILE A 152 -6.29 -10.13 10.28
CA ILE A 152 -7.67 -10.05 10.78
C ILE A 152 -7.99 -11.15 11.80
N ASN A 153 -7.48 -12.36 11.61
CA ASN A 153 -7.76 -13.45 12.53
C ASN A 153 -6.96 -13.41 13.83
N LYS A 154 -5.75 -12.81 13.83
CA LYS A 154 -4.81 -12.86 14.95
C LYS A 154 -4.64 -11.54 15.70
N VAL A 155 -4.83 -10.41 15.03
CA VAL A 155 -4.68 -9.08 15.63
C VAL A 155 -6.00 -8.67 16.29
N PRO A 156 -5.96 -8.07 17.49
CA PRO A 156 -7.16 -7.47 18.09
C PRO A 156 -7.73 -6.36 17.21
N GLN A 157 -9.05 -6.26 17.17
CA GLN A 157 -9.77 -5.33 16.30
C GLN A 157 -9.33 -3.86 16.45
N GLN A 158 -9.07 -3.42 17.69
CA GLN A 158 -8.65 -2.06 17.99
C GLN A 158 -7.30 -1.68 17.37
N ASP A 159 -6.48 -2.68 17.01
CA ASP A 159 -5.13 -2.49 16.47
C ASP A 159 -5.09 -2.59 14.94
N TYR A 160 -6.23 -2.83 14.27
CA TYR A 160 -6.28 -2.97 12.81
C TYR A 160 -5.71 -1.76 12.07
N THR A 161 -5.87 -0.54 12.60
CA THR A 161 -5.35 0.70 11.98
C THR A 161 -3.82 0.75 11.91
N GLU A 162 -3.11 -0.05 12.70
CA GLU A 162 -1.65 -0.14 12.64
C GLU A 162 -1.18 -0.93 11.41
N PHE A 163 -2.00 -1.84 10.90
CA PHE A 163 -1.68 -2.75 9.80
C PHE A 163 -2.40 -2.38 8.50
N ILE A 164 -3.68 -2.00 8.59
CA ILE A 164 -4.55 -1.64 7.47
C ILE A 164 -4.92 -0.17 7.65
N LYS A 165 -4.18 0.76 7.01
CA LYS A 165 -4.42 2.21 7.16
C LYS A 165 -5.51 2.74 6.23
N GLY A 166 -5.93 3.98 6.46
CA GLY A 166 -6.93 4.68 5.64
C GLY A 166 -8.34 4.29 6.04
N ARG A 167 -9.17 3.91 5.06
CA ARG A 167 -10.56 3.44 5.27
C ARG A 167 -10.61 2.04 5.91
N THR A 168 -10.01 1.90 7.08
CA THR A 168 -9.72 0.64 7.78
C THR A 168 -10.96 -0.24 7.91
N THR A 169 -12.05 0.28 8.49
CA THR A 169 -13.31 -0.45 8.67
C THR A 169 -13.85 -1.00 7.35
N TYR A 170 -13.77 -0.22 6.27
CA TYR A 170 -14.30 -0.59 4.96
C TYR A 170 -13.44 -1.71 4.36
N LYS A 171 -12.11 -1.54 4.39
CA LYS A 171 -11.17 -2.55 3.90
C LYS A 171 -11.30 -3.86 4.65
N VAL A 172 -11.41 -3.83 5.98
CA VAL A 172 -11.58 -5.04 6.79
C VAL A 172 -12.87 -5.77 6.42
N LEU A 173 -14.01 -5.06 6.26
CA LEU A 173 -15.26 -5.67 5.80
C LEU A 173 -15.12 -6.30 4.41
N ILE A 174 -14.48 -5.60 3.47
CA ILE A 174 -14.26 -6.09 2.12
C ILE A 174 -13.38 -7.36 2.16
N ILE A 175 -12.24 -7.32 2.86
CA ILE A 175 -11.32 -8.46 2.98
C ILE A 175 -12.04 -9.65 3.62
N MET A 176 -12.72 -9.45 4.76
CA MET A 176 -13.48 -10.51 5.43
C MET A 176 -14.53 -11.12 4.49
N LYS A 177 -15.24 -10.31 3.70
CA LYS A 177 -16.23 -10.81 2.74
C LYS A 177 -15.58 -11.64 1.63
N LEU A 178 -14.52 -11.13 1.02
CA LEU A 178 -13.80 -11.79 -0.08
C LEU A 178 -13.11 -13.09 0.36
N CYS A 179 -12.65 -13.16 1.61
CA CYS A 179 -11.98 -14.31 2.21
C CYS A 179 -12.92 -15.23 3.00
N HIS A 180 -14.24 -15.01 2.92
CA HIS A 180 -15.25 -15.80 3.65
C HIS A 180 -14.96 -15.93 5.15
N ASN A 181 -14.48 -14.85 5.78
CA ASN A 181 -14.13 -14.85 7.19
C ASN A 181 -15.39 -15.02 8.06
N THR A 182 -15.34 -15.97 9.00
CA THR A 182 -16.45 -16.28 9.90
C THR A 182 -16.83 -15.14 10.85
N LYS A 183 -15.92 -14.17 11.08
CA LYS A 183 -16.15 -12.98 11.91
C LYS A 183 -16.84 -11.83 11.14
N TYR A 184 -17.15 -12.00 9.85
CA TYR A 184 -17.72 -10.93 9.02
C TYR A 184 -18.98 -10.31 9.63
N ASP A 185 -19.96 -11.13 10.01
CA ASP A 185 -21.25 -10.61 10.53
C ASP A 185 -21.09 -9.92 11.89
N GLU A 186 -20.23 -10.44 12.76
CA GLU A 186 -19.91 -9.82 14.05
C GLU A 186 -19.26 -8.45 13.85
N PHE A 187 -18.23 -8.37 12.99
CA PHE A 187 -17.51 -7.12 12.71
C PHE A 187 -18.40 -6.09 12.02
N LYS A 188 -19.25 -6.52 11.07
CA LYS A 188 -20.25 -5.68 10.41
C LYS A 188 -21.20 -5.02 11.40
N ASN A 189 -21.79 -5.80 12.30
CA ASN A 189 -22.73 -5.28 13.29
C ASN A 189 -22.02 -4.31 14.24
N TRP A 190 -20.82 -4.67 14.72
CA TRP A 190 -20.01 -3.77 15.54
C TRP A 190 -19.73 -2.44 14.82
N ALA A 191 -19.36 -2.47 13.54
CA ALA A 191 -19.00 -1.27 12.78
C ALA A 191 -20.20 -0.33 12.61
N LEU A 192 -21.37 -0.87 12.31
CA LEU A 192 -22.62 -0.10 12.19
C LEU A 192 -22.97 0.58 13.53
N ASP A 193 -22.96 -0.18 14.63
CA ASP A 193 -23.23 0.32 15.97
C ASP A 193 -22.21 1.38 16.41
N ALA A 194 -20.93 1.19 16.08
CA ALA A 194 -19.87 2.12 16.42
C ALA A 194 -20.08 3.47 15.71
N TYR A 195 -20.41 3.46 14.42
CA TYR A 195 -20.68 4.68 13.66
C TYR A 195 -21.92 5.41 14.16
N GLU A 196 -22.99 4.67 14.50
CA GLU A 196 -24.22 5.25 15.06
C GLU A 196 -23.95 5.94 16.41
N LYS A 197 -23.12 5.35 17.26
CA LYS A 197 -22.71 5.96 18.56
C LYS A 197 -21.89 7.25 18.41
N GLU A 198 -21.26 7.48 17.27
CA GLU A 198 -20.49 8.70 17.02
C GLU A 198 -21.36 9.87 16.49
N ILE A 199 -22.59 9.60 16.00
CA ILE A 199 -23.51 10.62 15.47
C ILE A 199 -23.72 11.78 16.44
N PRO A 200 -24.02 11.58 17.74
CA PRO A 200 -24.23 12.69 18.66
C PRO A 200 -23.02 13.62 18.83
N LYS A 201 -21.81 13.15 18.52
CA LYS A 201 -20.57 13.96 18.65
C LYS A 201 -20.34 14.86 17.44
N ASN A 202 -20.73 14.41 16.24
CA ASN A 202 -20.69 15.20 15.01
C ASN A 202 -21.73 14.66 14.02
N PRO A 203 -22.99 15.14 14.08
CA PRO A 203 -24.08 14.57 13.32
C PRO A 203 -23.86 14.63 11.81
N GLU A 204 -23.35 15.74 11.29
CA GLU A 204 -23.11 15.94 9.86
C GLU A 204 -22.14 14.91 9.31
N LYS A 205 -20.94 14.82 9.91
CA LYS A 205 -19.89 13.91 9.46
C LYS A 205 -20.27 12.43 9.60
N TRP A 206 -20.87 12.06 10.74
CA TRP A 206 -21.11 10.64 11.05
C TRP A 206 -22.39 10.08 10.44
N THR A 207 -23.37 10.92 10.13
CA THR A 207 -24.56 10.49 9.38
C THR A 207 -24.19 10.10 7.95
N GLU A 208 -23.37 10.92 7.28
CA GLU A 208 -22.85 10.61 5.94
C GLU A 208 -22.00 9.33 5.97
N ALA A 209 -21.04 9.25 6.90
CA ALA A 209 -20.16 8.10 7.02
C ALA A 209 -20.90 6.79 7.34
N LEU A 210 -22.01 6.85 8.10
CA LEU A 210 -22.87 5.69 8.36
C LEU A 210 -23.68 5.29 7.12
N ALA A 211 -24.16 6.27 6.34
CA ALA A 211 -24.87 6.00 5.08
C ALA A 211 -23.95 5.31 4.06
N ASP A 212 -22.70 5.77 3.93
CA ASP A 212 -21.68 5.13 3.09
C ASP A 212 -21.38 3.70 3.56
N LEU A 213 -21.24 3.49 4.87
CA LEU A 213 -20.99 2.16 5.45
C LEU A 213 -22.16 1.20 5.18
N LYS A 214 -23.40 1.65 5.37
CA LYS A 214 -24.61 0.87 5.04
C LYS A 214 -24.65 0.52 3.56
N SER A 215 -24.29 1.46 2.69
CA SER A 215 -24.25 1.25 1.24
C SER A 215 -23.20 0.21 0.84
N LEU A 216 -22.00 0.28 1.44
CA LEU A 216 -20.96 -0.76 1.27
C LEU A 216 -21.48 -2.13 1.70
N VAL A 217 -22.08 -2.23 2.89
CA VAL A 217 -22.61 -3.49 3.42
C VAL A 217 -23.67 -4.07 2.48
N MET A 218 -24.62 -3.27 2.01
CA MET A 218 -25.64 -3.72 1.04
C MET A 218 -25.02 -4.20 -0.27
N TYR A 219 -23.98 -3.52 -0.77
CA TYR A 219 -23.27 -3.91 -1.98
C TYR A 219 -22.51 -5.24 -1.81
N LEU A 220 -21.88 -5.45 -0.66
CA LEU A 220 -21.23 -6.71 -0.29
C LEU A 220 -22.24 -7.85 -0.11
N GLU A 221 -23.40 -7.59 0.49
CA GLU A 221 -24.42 -8.62 0.74
C GLU A 221 -25.23 -9.01 -0.49
N SER A 222 -25.51 -8.06 -1.38
CA SER A 222 -26.22 -8.32 -2.64
C SER A 222 -25.39 -9.11 -3.67
N GLY A 223 -24.08 -9.22 -3.46
CA GLY A 223 -23.17 -9.85 -4.42
C GLY A 223 -22.81 -8.98 -5.61
N GLN A 224 -23.20 -7.70 -5.64
CA GLN A 224 -22.84 -6.80 -6.75
C GLN A 224 -21.32 -6.63 -6.90
N TYR A 225 -20.55 -6.80 -5.82
CA TYR A 225 -19.08 -6.76 -5.82
C TYR A 225 -18.38 -7.75 -6.75
N HIS A 226 -19.08 -8.78 -7.26
CA HIS A 226 -18.49 -9.72 -8.22
C HIS A 226 -18.02 -9.04 -9.51
N GLU A 227 -18.57 -7.89 -9.88
CA GLU A 227 -18.08 -7.09 -11.02
C GLU A 227 -16.62 -6.64 -10.85
N CYS A 228 -16.19 -6.40 -9.60
CA CYS A 228 -14.81 -6.06 -9.26
C CYS A 228 -13.87 -7.27 -9.25
N LEU A 229 -14.40 -8.49 -9.28
CA LEU A 229 -13.60 -9.73 -9.33
C LEU A 229 -13.30 -10.16 -10.77
N THR A 230 -14.08 -9.68 -11.72
CA THR A 230 -13.95 -9.99 -13.16
C THR A 230 -13.11 -8.98 -13.94
N LEU A 231 -12.56 -7.96 -13.27
CA LEU A 231 -11.61 -7.04 -13.89
C LEU A 231 -10.42 -7.86 -14.42
N LYS A 232 -10.35 -7.97 -15.75
CA LYS A 232 -9.20 -8.54 -16.43
C LYS A 232 -7.99 -7.69 -16.08
N GLU A 233 -6.96 -8.36 -15.58
CA GLU A 233 -5.60 -7.81 -15.41
C GLU A 233 -5.06 -7.24 -16.73
#